data_AF-A0A5A7VYY6-F1
#
_entry.id   AF-A0A5A7VYY6-F1
#
_cell.length_a   1.000
_cell.length_b   1.000
_cell.length_c   1.000
_cell.angle_alpha   90.00
_cell.angle_beta   90.00
_cell.angle_gamma   90.00
#
_symmetry.space_group_name_H-M   'P 1'
#
loop_
_entity.id
_entity.type
_entity.pdbx_description
1 polymer ?
#
loop_
_entity_poly.entity_id
_entity_poly.type
_entity_poly.pdbx_seq_one_letter_code
_entity_poly.pdbx_strand_id
1 'polypeptide(L)'
;MRQSLVVGATGIVGGYILQHLVRMGECPFALSRSPRECTAKQVWFQGEMSSLHSLKLPPFETLYCTANIGPLPKALRALHDTSLKRVVVFTSTSILTKIDSEIETERTMLRQLATAEQELIATCRELGIGWTILRPTLIYAEGRDANITRLARFISRYGFVPLAGSGIGLRQPVHAEDLAIGALAAAGSANAIDKIYSLPGTEVLPYREMVGRIFDGMKRPRRVFAVSPFLWRAAFAIAHPLLPNANAAMGMRMNKDMVFDAGPAVQDFGWNPRAFYPRFDLPL
;
A
#
# COMPACT_ATOMS: atom_id res chain seq x y z
N MET A 1 29.35 0.60 -1.35
CA MET A 1 28.13 1.42 -1.17
C MET A 1 26.96 0.46 -1.24
N ARG A 2 26.00 0.54 -0.32
CA ARG A 2 24.77 -0.28 -0.41
C ARG A 2 23.99 0.16 -1.64
N GLN A 3 23.53 -0.80 -2.41
CA GLN A 3 22.81 -0.56 -3.64
C GLN A 3 21.47 -1.29 -3.59
N SER A 4 20.41 -0.62 -4.03
CA SER A 4 19.05 -1.06 -3.87
C SER A 4 18.31 -1.08 -5.19
N LEU A 5 17.46 -2.09 -5.37
CA LEU A 5 16.50 -2.18 -6.45
C LEU A 5 15.09 -1.91 -5.93
N VAL A 6 14.37 -1.00 -6.58
CA VAL A 6 12.97 -0.68 -6.27
C VAL A 6 12.06 -1.18 -7.39
N VAL A 7 11.27 -2.21 -7.09
CA VAL A 7 10.18 -2.70 -7.96
C VAL A 7 8.86 -2.04 -7.54
N GLY A 8 8.15 -1.47 -8.52
CA GLY A 8 7.00 -0.61 -8.26
C GLY A 8 7.39 0.85 -7.96
N ALA A 9 8.59 1.28 -8.39
CA ALA A 9 9.13 2.62 -8.19
C ALA A 9 8.25 3.76 -8.75
N THR A 10 7.36 3.47 -9.71
CA THR A 10 6.40 4.44 -10.25
C THR A 10 5.13 4.58 -9.41
N GLY A 11 4.90 3.69 -8.44
CA GLY A 11 3.78 3.71 -7.52
C GLY A 11 3.91 4.77 -6.43
N ILE A 12 2.89 4.89 -5.58
CA ILE A 12 2.87 5.89 -4.50
C ILE A 12 3.96 5.62 -3.46
N VAL A 13 4.05 4.41 -2.91
CA VAL A 13 5.07 4.04 -1.91
C VAL A 13 6.44 3.91 -2.56
N GLY A 14 6.55 3.18 -3.67
CA GLY A 14 7.82 2.96 -4.36
C GLY A 14 8.50 4.26 -4.82
N GLY A 15 7.72 5.26 -5.23
CA GLY A 15 8.26 6.58 -5.57
C GLY A 15 8.89 7.30 -4.36
N TYR A 16 8.29 7.19 -3.17
CA TYR A 16 8.89 7.73 -1.94
C TYR A 16 10.11 6.94 -1.51
N ILE A 17 10.12 5.61 -1.65
CA ILE A 17 11.32 4.79 -1.38
C ILE A 17 12.48 5.29 -2.24
N LEU A 18 12.25 5.44 -3.55
CA LEU A 18 13.25 5.93 -4.49
C LEU A 18 13.78 7.32 -4.09
N GLN A 19 12.89 8.25 -3.74
CA GLN A 19 13.26 9.59 -3.29
C GLN A 19 14.11 9.58 -2.01
N HIS A 20 13.76 8.76 -1.03
CA HIS A 20 14.51 8.68 0.23
C HIS A 20 15.87 8.01 0.05
N LEU A 21 15.99 6.97 -0.77
CA LEU A 21 17.29 6.37 -1.12
C LEU A 21 18.22 7.41 -1.77
N VAL A 22 17.71 8.21 -2.71
CA VAL A 22 18.46 9.32 -3.33
C VAL A 22 18.88 10.37 -2.30
N ARG A 23 17.99 10.74 -1.37
CA ARG A 23 18.32 11.68 -0.29
C ARG A 23 19.40 11.15 0.66
N MET A 24 19.49 9.84 0.84
CA MET A 24 20.54 9.17 1.61
C MET A 24 21.87 9.06 0.83
N GLY A 25 21.94 9.59 -0.39
CA GLY A 25 23.16 9.60 -1.21
C GLY A 25 23.36 8.33 -2.04
N GLU A 26 22.37 7.44 -2.10
CA GLU A 26 22.41 6.27 -2.97
C GLU A 26 22.04 6.65 -4.42
N CYS A 27 22.52 5.86 -5.40
CA CYS A 27 22.05 5.93 -6.78
C CYS A 27 21.19 4.68 -7.11
N PRO A 28 19.96 4.57 -6.57
CA PRO A 28 19.17 3.34 -6.63
C PRO A 28 18.78 2.93 -8.05
N PHE A 29 18.56 1.62 -8.21
CA PHE A 29 17.96 1.03 -9.41
C PHE A 29 16.45 1.00 -9.29
N ALA A 30 15.76 1.31 -10.37
CA ALA A 30 14.30 1.34 -10.42
C ALA A 30 13.76 0.56 -11.62
N LEU A 31 12.76 -0.29 -11.39
CA LEU A 31 12.11 -1.05 -12.45
C LEU A 31 10.81 -0.34 -12.90
N SER A 32 10.63 -0.18 -14.20
CA SER A 32 9.41 0.37 -14.81
C SER A 32 9.03 -0.40 -16.06
N ARG A 33 7.73 -0.58 -16.29
CA ARG A 33 7.22 -1.20 -17.53
C ARG A 33 7.34 -0.27 -18.75
N SER A 34 7.35 1.04 -18.51
CA SER A 34 7.51 2.08 -19.52
C SER A 34 8.89 2.72 -19.41
N PRO A 35 9.45 3.26 -20.51
CA PRO A 35 10.70 3.99 -20.49
C PRO A 35 10.67 5.14 -19.48
N ARG A 36 11.80 5.36 -18.80
CA ARG A 36 12.02 6.43 -17.83
C ARG A 36 13.44 6.96 -18.00
N GLU A 37 13.63 8.25 -17.77
CA GLU A 37 14.93 8.88 -17.90
C GLU A 37 15.84 8.51 -16.73
N CYS A 38 17.01 7.97 -17.05
CA CYS A 38 18.10 7.82 -16.09
C CYS A 38 18.71 9.18 -15.77
N THR A 39 19.13 9.36 -14.53
CA THR A 39 19.83 10.58 -14.09
C THR A 39 21.07 10.18 -13.29
N ALA A 40 21.94 11.13 -12.95
CA ALA A 40 23.06 10.89 -12.05
C ALA A 40 22.63 10.37 -10.66
N LYS A 41 21.35 10.52 -10.29
CA LYS A 41 20.80 10.14 -8.98
C LYS A 41 20.09 8.79 -8.98
N GLN A 42 19.68 8.25 -10.12
CA GLN A 42 18.91 7.00 -10.19
C GLN A 42 18.97 6.40 -11.59
N VAL A 43 19.00 5.08 -11.67
CA VAL A 43 19.06 4.34 -12.93
C VAL A 43 17.78 3.53 -13.11
N TRP A 44 17.15 3.66 -14.29
CA TRP A 44 15.94 2.96 -14.64
C TRP A 44 16.21 1.77 -15.55
N PHE A 45 15.56 0.66 -15.26
CA PHE A 45 15.49 -0.51 -16.11
C PHE A 45 14.06 -0.69 -16.62
N GLN A 46 13.93 -0.84 -17.93
CA GLN A 46 12.64 -1.14 -18.53
C GLN A 46 12.39 -2.65 -18.49
N GLY A 47 11.30 -3.08 -17.86
CA GLY A 47 10.93 -4.48 -17.81
C GLY A 47 9.76 -4.75 -16.87
N GLU A 48 9.35 -6.01 -16.84
CA GLU A 48 8.39 -6.52 -15.88
C GLU A 48 9.12 -7.32 -14.80
N MET A 49 8.48 -7.50 -13.64
CA MET A 49 9.09 -8.28 -12.56
C MET A 49 9.31 -9.74 -12.97
N SER A 50 8.43 -10.30 -13.81
CA SER A 50 8.57 -11.65 -14.38
C SER A 50 9.80 -11.80 -15.28
N SER A 51 10.26 -10.71 -15.91
CA SER A 51 11.42 -10.69 -16.81
C SER A 51 12.69 -10.12 -16.16
N LEU A 52 12.71 -9.99 -14.82
CA LEU A 52 13.85 -9.44 -14.08
C LEU A 52 15.17 -10.16 -14.40
N HIS A 53 15.11 -11.48 -14.58
CA HIS A 53 16.25 -12.33 -14.94
C HIS A 53 16.87 -12.04 -16.32
N SER A 54 16.11 -11.47 -17.25
CA SER A 54 16.62 -11.09 -18.57
C SER A 54 17.32 -9.73 -18.57
N LEU A 55 17.18 -8.95 -17.50
CA LEU A 55 17.79 -7.64 -17.37
C LEU A 55 19.22 -7.79 -16.85
N LYS A 56 20.15 -7.08 -17.50
CA LYS A 56 21.53 -6.95 -17.01
C LYS A 56 21.56 -5.93 -15.87
N LEU A 57 21.12 -6.35 -14.69
CA LEU A 57 21.16 -5.54 -13.48
C LEU A 57 22.58 -5.58 -12.89
N PRO A 58 23.19 -4.44 -12.54
CA PRO A 58 24.39 -4.44 -11.72
C PRO A 58 24.09 -5.01 -10.32
N PRO A 59 25.11 -5.45 -9.56
CA PRO A 59 24.93 -5.99 -8.21
C PRO A 59 24.17 -5.04 -7.28
N PHE A 60 23.27 -5.59 -6.46
CA PHE A 60 22.52 -4.86 -5.45
C PHE A 60 22.26 -5.72 -4.22
N GLU A 61 22.23 -5.10 -3.03
CA GLU A 61 22.12 -5.80 -1.75
C GLU A 61 20.70 -5.87 -1.21
N THR A 62 19.84 -4.92 -1.59
CA THR A 62 18.47 -4.79 -1.08
C THR A 62 17.46 -4.65 -2.21
N LEU A 63 16.35 -5.39 -2.12
CA LEU A 63 15.21 -5.25 -3.03
C LEU A 63 13.98 -4.79 -2.26
N TYR A 64 13.38 -3.69 -2.72
CA TYR A 64 12.09 -3.21 -2.25
C TYR A 64 11.01 -3.54 -3.29
N CYS A 65 9.97 -4.28 -2.92
CA CYS A 65 8.85 -4.57 -3.81
C CYS A 65 7.55 -3.94 -3.30
N THR A 66 7.05 -2.97 -4.04
CA THR A 66 5.76 -2.30 -3.81
C THR A 66 4.70 -2.66 -4.87
N ALA A 67 5.04 -3.59 -5.77
CA ALA A 67 4.16 -4.12 -6.78
C ALA A 67 3.53 -5.46 -6.33
N ASN A 68 2.67 -6.04 -7.16
CA ASN A 68 2.13 -7.38 -6.91
C ASN A 68 3.27 -8.39 -6.76
N ILE A 69 3.35 -9.05 -5.60
CA ILE A 69 4.44 -9.98 -5.26
C ILE A 69 4.38 -11.33 -5.98
N GLY A 70 3.27 -11.69 -6.63
CA GLY A 70 3.08 -13.02 -7.23
C GLY A 70 4.22 -13.50 -8.14
N PRO A 71 4.74 -12.68 -9.08
CA PRO A 71 5.87 -13.07 -9.92
C PRO A 71 7.25 -13.02 -9.23
N LEU A 72 7.36 -12.46 -8.02
CA LEU A 72 8.64 -12.20 -7.35
C LEU A 72 9.41 -13.48 -6.99
N PRO A 73 8.79 -14.55 -6.43
CA PRO A 73 9.49 -15.80 -6.14
C PRO A 73 10.23 -16.39 -7.35
N LYS A 74 9.55 -16.44 -8.51
CA LYS A 74 10.16 -16.91 -9.76
C LYS A 74 11.28 -15.99 -10.22
N ALA A 75 11.09 -14.68 -10.10
CA ALA A 75 12.10 -13.69 -10.45
C ALA A 75 13.36 -13.84 -9.59
N LEU A 76 13.22 -14.02 -8.28
CA LEU A 76 14.34 -14.22 -7.35
C LEU A 76 15.16 -15.46 -7.67
N ARG A 77 14.52 -16.60 -7.97
CA ARG A 77 15.24 -17.84 -8.37
C ARG A 77 16.04 -17.68 -9.66
N ALA A 78 15.57 -16.82 -10.54
CA ALA A 78 16.19 -16.58 -11.84
C ALA A 78 17.19 -15.40 -11.80
N LEU A 79 17.35 -14.71 -10.66
CA LEU A 79 18.45 -13.77 -10.48
C LEU A 79 19.75 -14.57 -10.29
N HIS A 80 20.68 -14.40 -11.22
CA HIS A 80 21.97 -15.10 -11.19
C HIS A 80 23.00 -14.43 -10.25
N ASP A 81 22.68 -13.26 -9.70
CA ASP A 81 23.59 -12.44 -8.88
C ASP A 81 23.37 -12.70 -7.39
N THR A 82 24.47 -12.98 -6.68
CA THR A 82 24.51 -13.46 -5.29
C THR A 82 24.64 -12.34 -4.26
N SER A 83 24.67 -11.07 -4.69
CA SER A 83 24.84 -9.92 -3.79
C SER A 83 23.57 -9.57 -2.99
N LEU A 84 22.40 -10.05 -3.41
CA LEU A 84 21.12 -9.78 -2.76
C LEU A 84 21.06 -10.45 -1.38
N LYS A 85 20.94 -9.63 -0.33
CA LYS A 85 20.88 -10.09 1.07
C LYS A 85 19.54 -9.81 1.71
N ARG A 86 18.80 -8.82 1.21
CA ARG A 86 17.60 -8.30 1.86
C ARG A 86 16.46 -8.08 0.88
N VAL A 87 15.27 -8.57 1.21
CA VAL A 87 14.04 -8.30 0.47
C VAL A 87 12.99 -7.73 1.41
N VAL A 88 12.45 -6.55 1.09
CA VAL A 88 11.32 -5.94 1.81
C VAL A 88 10.15 -5.79 0.84
N VAL A 89 9.02 -6.40 1.17
CA VAL A 89 7.85 -6.41 0.29
C VAL A 89 6.61 -5.84 0.97
N PHE A 90 5.72 -5.26 0.17
CA PHE A 90 4.42 -4.82 0.61
C PHE A 90 3.31 -5.77 0.14
N THR A 91 2.43 -6.14 1.06
CA THR A 91 1.20 -6.88 0.75
C THR A 91 -0.01 -6.09 1.28
N SER A 92 -0.85 -6.68 2.14
CA SER A 92 -1.99 -5.97 2.71
C SER A 92 -2.50 -6.64 3.98
N THR A 93 -2.95 -5.84 4.94
CA THR A 93 -3.72 -6.36 6.09
C THR A 93 -5.09 -6.95 5.70
N SER A 94 -5.52 -6.77 4.45
CA SER A 94 -6.74 -7.42 3.93
C SER A 94 -6.68 -8.94 4.02
N ILE A 95 -5.49 -9.55 4.01
CA ILE A 95 -5.30 -11.00 4.23
C ILE A 95 -5.88 -11.44 5.57
N LEU A 96 -5.79 -10.58 6.60
CA LEU A 96 -6.27 -10.88 7.95
C LEU A 96 -7.78 -10.65 8.13
N THR A 97 -8.39 -9.77 7.32
CA THR A 97 -9.74 -9.23 7.60
C THR A 97 -10.80 -9.58 6.56
N LYS A 98 -10.38 -10.04 5.37
CA LYS A 98 -11.26 -10.26 4.21
C LYS A 98 -11.21 -11.68 3.65
N ILE A 99 -10.60 -12.64 4.34
CA ILE A 99 -10.52 -14.02 3.87
C ILE A 99 -11.91 -14.65 3.64
N ASP A 100 -12.90 -14.19 4.40
CA ASP A 100 -14.32 -14.55 4.27
C ASP A 100 -15.16 -13.51 3.50
N SER A 101 -14.54 -12.73 2.60
CA SER A 101 -15.30 -11.75 1.81
C SER A 101 -16.43 -12.43 1.05
N GLU A 102 -17.64 -11.88 1.07
CA GLU A 102 -18.77 -12.37 0.27
C GLU A 102 -18.51 -12.28 -1.24
N ILE A 103 -17.56 -11.44 -1.65
CA ILE A 103 -17.17 -11.24 -3.03
C ILE A 103 -16.13 -12.30 -3.44
N GLU A 104 -16.50 -13.18 -4.36
CA GLU A 104 -15.65 -14.28 -4.82
C GLU A 104 -14.31 -13.82 -5.40
N THR A 105 -14.32 -12.77 -6.21
CA THR A 105 -13.09 -12.21 -6.81
C THR A 105 -12.12 -11.71 -5.74
N GLU A 106 -12.62 -11.16 -4.62
CA GLU A 106 -11.77 -10.78 -3.49
C GLU A 106 -11.21 -11.98 -2.74
N ARG A 107 -12.01 -13.02 -2.50
CA ARG A 107 -11.50 -14.26 -1.89
C ARG A 107 -10.39 -14.87 -2.71
N THR A 108 -10.58 -14.97 -4.03
CA THR A 108 -9.56 -15.51 -4.95
C THR A 108 -8.29 -14.68 -4.93
N MET A 109 -8.41 -13.35 -5.00
CA MET A 109 -7.25 -12.45 -4.92
C MET A 109 -6.50 -12.59 -3.59
N LEU A 110 -7.19 -12.74 -2.47
CA LEU A 110 -6.57 -12.88 -1.15
C LEU A 110 -5.87 -14.23 -0.98
N ARG A 111 -6.47 -15.30 -1.50
CA ARG A 111 -5.81 -16.62 -1.55
C ARG A 111 -4.53 -16.56 -2.37
N GLN A 112 -4.57 -15.96 -3.56
CA GLN A 112 -3.39 -15.77 -4.41
C GLN A 112 -2.31 -14.95 -3.69
N LEU A 113 -2.69 -13.89 -2.97
CA LEU A 113 -1.74 -13.07 -2.22
C LEU A 113 -1.12 -13.85 -1.04
N ALA A 114 -1.91 -14.63 -0.31
CA ALA A 114 -1.42 -15.49 0.77
C ALA A 114 -0.47 -16.58 0.25
N THR A 115 -0.81 -17.24 -0.87
CA THR A 115 0.07 -18.18 -1.55
C THR A 115 1.38 -17.52 -1.95
N ALA A 116 1.32 -16.33 -2.55
CA ALA A 116 2.51 -15.60 -2.96
C ALA A 116 3.42 -15.21 -1.77
N GLU A 117 2.86 -14.86 -0.60
CA GLU A 117 3.66 -14.64 0.60
C GLU A 117 4.38 -15.91 1.05
N GLN A 118 3.69 -17.06 1.06
CA GLN A 118 4.31 -18.34 1.44
C GLN A 118 5.42 -18.75 0.46
N GLU A 119 5.16 -18.62 -0.84
CA GLU A 119 6.16 -18.91 -1.88
C GLU A 119 7.37 -17.98 -1.78
N LEU A 120 7.16 -16.69 -1.49
CA LEU A 120 8.24 -15.75 -1.27
C LEU A 120 9.10 -16.14 -0.07
N ILE A 121 8.48 -16.47 1.06
CA ILE A 121 9.18 -16.91 2.28
C ILE A 121 10.01 -18.16 1.99
N ALA A 122 9.41 -19.16 1.35
CA ALA A 122 10.10 -20.40 0.99
C ALA A 122 11.30 -20.13 0.07
N THR A 123 11.10 -19.29 -0.95
CA THR A 123 12.16 -18.91 -1.90
C THR A 123 13.29 -18.14 -1.22
N CYS A 124 12.98 -17.19 -0.34
CA CYS A 124 13.99 -16.42 0.37
C CYS A 124 14.80 -17.32 1.32
N ARG A 125 14.15 -18.29 1.99
CA ARG A 125 14.84 -19.30 2.81
C ARG A 125 15.76 -20.20 1.98
N GLU A 126 15.27 -20.68 0.84
CA GLU A 126 16.03 -21.49 -0.13
C GLU A 126 17.30 -20.77 -0.60
N LEU A 127 17.20 -19.47 -0.86
CA LEU A 127 18.29 -18.64 -1.37
C LEU A 127 19.15 -17.97 -0.28
N GLY A 128 18.83 -18.15 1.00
CA GLY A 128 19.54 -17.50 2.11
C GLY A 128 19.36 -15.97 2.16
N ILE A 129 18.24 -15.45 1.65
CA ILE A 129 17.91 -14.03 1.60
C ILE A 129 17.03 -13.66 2.79
N GLY A 130 17.41 -12.66 3.58
CA GLY A 130 16.57 -12.18 4.68
C GLY A 130 15.36 -11.42 4.17
N TRP A 131 14.14 -11.85 4.52
CA TRP A 131 12.92 -11.24 4.01
C TRP A 131 12.15 -10.45 5.08
N THR A 132 11.34 -9.48 4.67
CA THR A 132 10.35 -8.80 5.53
C THR A 132 9.10 -8.51 4.73
N ILE A 133 7.94 -8.88 5.26
CA ILE A 133 6.65 -8.58 4.66
C ILE A 133 5.97 -7.49 5.49
N LEU A 134 5.62 -6.40 4.82
CA LEU A 134 4.92 -5.26 5.40
C LEU A 134 3.47 -5.27 4.90
N ARG A 135 2.52 -5.37 5.82
CA ARG A 135 1.08 -5.35 5.56
C ARG A 135 0.52 -4.00 5.99
N PRO A 136 0.45 -3.01 5.09
CA PRO A 136 -0.15 -1.72 5.40
C PRO A 136 -1.67 -1.82 5.46
N THR A 137 -2.26 -0.87 6.18
CA THR A 137 -3.71 -0.60 6.20
C THR A 137 -4.13 0.29 5.02
N LEU A 138 -5.07 1.21 5.22
CA LEU A 138 -5.55 2.13 4.19
C LEU A 138 -4.44 3.13 3.83
N ILE A 139 -3.73 2.86 2.73
CA ILE A 139 -2.67 3.74 2.22
C ILE A 139 -3.29 4.98 1.59
N TYR A 140 -2.77 6.16 1.93
CA TYR A 140 -3.10 7.41 1.24
C TYR A 140 -1.85 8.20 0.85
N ALA A 141 -2.03 8.98 -0.21
CA ALA A 141 -1.08 9.97 -0.72
C ALA A 141 -1.91 10.99 -1.49
N GLU A 142 -1.94 12.22 -1.02
CA GLU A 142 -2.84 13.25 -1.50
C GLU A 142 -2.66 13.49 -3.00
N GLY A 143 -3.77 13.49 -3.74
CA GLY A 143 -3.80 13.62 -5.20
C GLY A 143 -3.45 12.34 -5.98
N ARG A 144 -2.92 11.29 -5.33
CA ARG A 144 -2.34 10.12 -6.03
C ARG A 144 -3.01 8.78 -5.70
N ASP A 145 -3.68 8.66 -4.56
CA ASP A 145 -4.28 7.39 -4.12
C ASP A 145 -5.70 7.14 -4.67
N ALA A 146 -6.19 5.91 -4.59
CA ALA A 146 -7.50 5.53 -5.14
C ALA A 146 -8.66 5.61 -4.12
N ASN A 147 -8.38 5.94 -2.85
CA ASN A 147 -9.35 5.93 -1.75
C ASN A 147 -9.64 7.36 -1.26
N ILE A 148 -8.70 7.97 -0.53
CA ILE A 148 -8.80 9.30 0.07
C ILE A 148 -8.89 10.36 -1.03
N THR A 149 -8.03 10.32 -2.04
CA THR A 149 -8.11 11.27 -3.16
C THR A 149 -9.41 11.12 -3.97
N ARG A 150 -9.90 9.89 -4.16
CA ARG A 150 -11.21 9.68 -4.82
C ARG A 150 -12.34 10.32 -4.02
N LEU A 151 -12.33 10.15 -2.70
CA LEU A 151 -13.31 10.77 -1.81
C LEU A 151 -13.16 12.29 -1.81
N ALA A 152 -11.94 12.82 -1.80
CA ALA A 152 -11.67 14.24 -1.89
C ALA A 152 -12.15 14.85 -3.21
N ARG A 153 -11.97 14.17 -4.36
CA ARG A 153 -12.55 14.58 -5.66
C ARG A 153 -14.08 14.58 -5.64
N PHE A 154 -14.69 13.58 -5.02
CA PHE A 154 -16.14 13.54 -4.84
C PHE A 154 -16.62 14.73 -3.99
N ILE A 155 -15.95 14.98 -2.86
CA ILE A 155 -16.23 16.15 -2.02
C ILE A 155 -16.07 17.41 -2.83
N SER A 156 -14.98 17.58 -3.59
CA SER A 156 -14.72 18.76 -4.43
C SER A 156 -15.91 19.05 -5.35
N ARG A 157 -16.39 18.02 -6.06
CA ARG A 157 -17.48 18.10 -7.02
C ARG A 157 -18.86 18.33 -6.41
N TYR A 158 -19.23 17.58 -5.37
CA TYR A 158 -20.61 17.55 -4.85
C TYR A 158 -20.79 18.32 -3.54
N GLY A 159 -19.71 18.58 -2.81
CA GLY A 159 -19.72 19.33 -1.56
C GLY A 159 -20.29 18.58 -0.36
N PHE A 160 -20.57 17.28 -0.47
CA PHE A 160 -21.06 16.44 0.62
C PHE A 160 -20.60 14.98 0.46
N VAL A 161 -20.80 14.16 1.50
CA VAL A 161 -20.59 12.70 1.43
C VAL A 161 -21.75 11.96 2.11
N PRO A 162 -22.49 11.10 1.38
CA PRO A 162 -23.44 10.18 2.00
C PRO A 162 -22.71 8.94 2.54
N LEU A 163 -22.99 8.56 3.78
CA LEU A 163 -22.45 7.35 4.42
C LEU A 163 -23.54 6.28 4.55
N ALA A 164 -23.18 5.02 4.31
CA ALA A 164 -24.07 3.90 4.58
C ALA A 164 -24.12 3.62 6.09
N GLY A 165 -25.23 3.98 6.74
CA GLY A 165 -25.35 3.95 8.20
C GLY A 165 -24.59 5.09 8.89
N SER A 166 -24.20 4.88 10.15
CA SER A 166 -23.57 5.90 11.01
C SER A 166 -22.06 6.09 10.74
N GLY A 167 -21.41 5.19 9.99
CA GLY A 167 -19.99 5.28 9.65
C GLY A 167 -19.08 5.06 10.85
N ILE A 168 -19.45 4.14 11.73
CA ILE A 168 -18.75 3.85 12.99
C ILE A 168 -17.53 2.95 12.83
N GLY A 169 -17.39 2.27 11.69
CA GLY A 169 -16.31 1.30 11.50
C GLY A 169 -14.94 1.96 11.53
N LEU A 170 -14.05 1.38 12.32
CA LEU A 170 -12.74 1.94 12.61
C LEU A 170 -11.74 1.74 11.46
N ARG A 171 -10.91 2.74 11.20
CA ARG A 171 -9.86 2.80 10.18
C ARG A 171 -8.56 3.31 10.78
N GLN A 172 -7.44 2.84 10.25
CA GLN A 172 -6.12 3.38 10.56
C GLN A 172 -5.42 3.81 9.26
N PRO A 173 -5.72 5.00 8.69
CA PRO A 173 -5.08 5.46 7.46
C PRO A 173 -3.58 5.71 7.66
N VAL A 174 -2.76 5.29 6.71
CA VAL A 174 -1.29 5.44 6.77
C VAL A 174 -0.77 6.15 5.52
N HIS A 175 0.11 7.12 5.70
CA HIS A 175 0.66 7.88 4.58
C HIS A 175 1.71 7.07 3.81
N ALA A 176 1.71 7.16 2.48
CA ALA A 176 2.60 6.38 1.62
C ALA A 176 4.10 6.69 1.85
N GLU A 177 4.44 7.92 2.21
CA GLU A 177 5.84 8.27 2.53
C GLU A 177 6.29 7.63 3.85
N ASP A 178 5.40 7.52 4.85
CA ASP A 178 5.77 6.90 6.12
C ASP A 178 6.01 5.41 5.93
N LEU A 179 5.22 4.75 5.07
CA LEU A 179 5.47 3.38 4.64
C LEU A 179 6.85 3.23 3.97
N ALA A 180 7.25 4.18 3.13
CA ALA A 180 8.57 4.16 2.53
C ALA A 180 9.68 4.27 3.59
N ILE A 181 9.55 5.21 4.53
CA ILE A 181 10.49 5.36 5.66
C ILE A 181 10.55 4.07 6.48
N GLY A 182 9.39 3.48 6.80
CA GLY A 182 9.30 2.21 7.52
C GLY A 182 9.94 1.04 6.77
N ALA A 183 9.82 0.98 5.45
CA ALA A 183 10.49 -0.04 4.64
C ALA A 183 12.02 0.08 4.69
N LEU A 184 12.54 1.31 4.61
CA LEU A 184 13.98 1.56 4.74
C LEU A 184 14.49 1.19 6.14
N ALA A 185 13.74 1.54 7.19
CA ALA A 185 14.05 1.16 8.57
C ALA A 185 14.03 -0.37 8.76
N ALA A 186 13.02 -1.06 8.23
CA ALA A 186 12.91 -2.51 8.27
C ALA A 186 14.03 -3.22 7.48
N ALA A 187 14.46 -2.67 6.34
CA ALA A 187 15.60 -3.19 5.60
C ALA A 187 16.90 -3.07 6.41
N GLY A 188 17.07 -1.97 7.14
CA GLY A 188 18.23 -1.70 7.99
C GLY A 188 18.25 -2.43 9.34
N SER A 189 17.11 -2.98 9.79
CA SER A 189 17.01 -3.66 11.09
C SER A 189 17.23 -5.18 10.96
N ALA A 190 18.17 -5.70 11.74
CA ALA A 190 18.37 -7.15 11.89
C ALA A 190 17.17 -7.82 12.59
N ASN A 191 16.51 -7.11 13.50
CA ASN A 191 15.32 -7.61 14.19
C ASN A 191 14.13 -7.76 13.25
N ALA A 192 14.16 -7.12 12.07
CA ALA A 192 13.10 -7.23 11.08
C ALA A 192 13.24 -8.42 10.13
N ILE A 193 14.34 -9.17 10.19
CA ILE A 193 14.58 -10.32 9.32
C ILE A 193 13.60 -11.44 9.63
N ASP A 194 13.09 -12.07 8.56
CA ASP A 194 12.19 -13.22 8.55
C ASP A 194 10.87 -13.02 9.31
N LYS A 195 10.34 -11.79 9.24
CA LYS A 195 9.13 -11.38 9.96
C LYS A 195 8.10 -10.67 9.07
N ILE A 196 6.86 -10.77 9.53
CA ILE A 196 5.69 -10.12 8.93
C ILE A 196 5.17 -9.07 9.91
N TYR A 197 4.89 -7.86 9.42
CA TYR A 197 4.41 -6.75 10.24
C TYR A 197 3.11 -6.18 9.69
N SER A 198 2.17 -5.88 10.57
CA SER A 198 1.11 -4.94 10.25
C SER A 198 1.64 -3.52 10.39
N LEU A 199 1.36 -2.66 9.41
CA LEU A 199 1.73 -1.24 9.39
C LEU A 199 0.48 -0.37 9.38
N PRO A 200 -0.25 -0.28 10.51
CA PRO A 200 -1.34 0.65 10.63
C PRO A 200 -0.83 2.10 10.77
N GLY A 201 -1.69 3.05 10.43
CA GLY A 201 -1.50 4.44 10.86
C GLY A 201 -1.67 4.58 12.37
N THR A 202 -1.14 5.68 12.91
CA THR A 202 -1.10 5.92 14.37
C THR A 202 -2.48 6.07 14.99
N GLU A 203 -3.47 6.59 14.25
CA GLU A 203 -4.79 6.86 14.79
C GLU A 203 -5.82 5.81 14.37
N VAL A 204 -6.65 5.40 15.34
CA VAL A 204 -7.84 4.59 15.12
C VAL A 204 -9.04 5.52 15.02
N LEU A 205 -9.59 5.67 13.80
CA LEU A 205 -10.61 6.66 13.49
C LEU A 205 -11.91 5.99 13.04
N PRO A 206 -13.08 6.41 13.56
CA PRO A 206 -14.35 6.10 12.91
C PRO A 206 -14.35 6.62 11.47
N TYR A 207 -14.92 5.85 10.53
CA TYR A 207 -14.98 6.23 9.12
C TYR A 207 -15.55 7.64 8.91
N ARG A 208 -16.58 8.01 9.67
CA ARG A 208 -17.15 9.37 9.65
C ARG A 208 -16.13 10.46 9.98
N GLU A 209 -15.31 10.25 11.01
CA GLU A 209 -14.29 11.22 11.40
C GLU A 209 -13.17 11.28 10.36
N MET A 210 -12.76 10.13 9.81
CA MET A 210 -11.81 10.09 8.70
C MET A 210 -12.31 10.93 7.51
N VAL A 211 -13.59 10.81 7.13
CA VAL A 211 -14.19 11.67 6.09
C VAL A 211 -14.20 13.14 6.52
N GLY A 212 -14.55 13.43 7.77
CA GLY A 212 -14.52 14.78 8.34
C GLY A 212 -13.15 15.45 8.19
N ARG A 213 -12.06 14.73 8.48
CA ARG A 213 -10.70 15.27 8.32
C ARG A 213 -10.29 15.52 6.87
N ILE A 214 -10.89 14.82 5.90
CA ILE A 214 -10.70 15.13 4.48
C ILE A 214 -11.34 16.49 4.15
N PHE A 215 -12.56 16.77 4.66
CA PHE A 215 -13.18 18.09 4.52
C PHE A 215 -12.29 19.19 5.11
N ASP A 216 -11.76 18.96 6.31
CA ASP A 216 -10.87 19.94 6.96
C ASP A 216 -9.58 20.17 6.15
N GLY A 217 -8.96 19.10 5.66
CA GLY A 217 -7.79 19.16 4.78
C GLY A 217 -8.04 19.91 3.47
N MET A 218 -9.28 19.87 2.98
CA MET A 218 -9.75 20.63 1.82
C MET A 218 -10.24 22.05 2.19
N LYS A 219 -10.23 22.42 3.47
CA LYS A 219 -10.76 23.68 4.01
C LYS A 219 -12.25 23.89 3.64
N ARG A 220 -13.06 22.83 3.70
CA ARG A 220 -14.50 22.85 3.41
C ARG A 220 -15.32 22.47 4.64
N PRO A 221 -16.55 22.97 4.79
CA PRO A 221 -17.42 22.57 5.90
C PRO A 221 -17.75 21.08 5.81
N ARG A 222 -17.63 20.37 6.94
CA ARG A 222 -17.95 18.94 7.07
C ARG A 222 -19.43 18.68 6.78
N ARG A 223 -19.75 18.20 5.58
CA ARG A 223 -21.12 17.87 5.13
C ARG A 223 -21.25 16.37 4.93
N VAL A 224 -21.40 15.67 6.05
CA VAL A 224 -21.47 14.19 6.09
C VAL A 224 -22.82 13.78 6.67
N PHE A 225 -23.58 12.98 5.92
CA PHE A 225 -24.90 12.52 6.36
C PHE A 225 -25.03 11.00 6.25
N ALA A 226 -25.69 10.43 7.26
CA ALA A 226 -26.01 9.02 7.32
C ALA A 226 -27.22 8.73 6.43
N VAL A 227 -27.10 7.73 5.58
CA VAL A 227 -28.17 7.18 4.76
C VAL A 227 -28.54 5.82 5.33
N SER A 228 -29.84 5.57 5.52
CA SER A 228 -30.27 4.28 6.05
C SER A 228 -29.82 3.14 5.12
N PRO A 229 -29.47 1.95 5.64
CA PRO A 229 -29.04 0.83 4.81
C PRO A 229 -30.05 0.44 3.72
N PHE A 230 -31.35 0.63 3.98
CA PHE A 230 -32.41 0.41 3.00
C PHE A 230 -32.32 1.38 1.81
N LEU A 231 -32.23 2.69 2.08
CA LEU A 231 -32.09 3.72 1.04
C LEU A 231 -30.78 3.54 0.28
N TRP A 232 -29.72 3.14 0.97
CA TRP A 232 -28.44 2.82 0.34
C TRP A 232 -28.58 1.66 -0.66
N ARG A 233 -29.21 0.55 -0.25
CA ARG A 233 -29.46 -0.60 -1.13
C ARG A 233 -30.34 -0.24 -2.33
N ALA A 234 -31.39 0.54 -2.12
CA ALA A 234 -32.28 1.00 -3.18
C ALA A 234 -31.55 1.90 -4.20
N ALA A 235 -30.75 2.85 -3.74
CA ALA A 235 -29.96 3.72 -4.61
C ALA A 235 -28.96 2.94 -5.47
N PHE A 236 -28.30 1.92 -4.89
CA PHE A 236 -27.38 1.05 -5.64
C PHE A 236 -28.10 0.13 -6.62
N ALA A 237 -29.29 -0.40 -6.28
CA ALA A 237 -30.08 -1.22 -7.21
C ALA A 237 -30.50 -0.43 -8.47
N ILE A 238 -30.82 0.86 -8.30
CA ILE A 238 -31.15 1.77 -9.40
C ILE A 238 -29.91 2.18 -10.20
N ALA A 239 -28.75 2.34 -9.54
CA ALA A 239 -27.49 2.73 -10.18
C ALA A 239 -26.73 1.55 -10.82
N HIS A 240 -27.05 0.30 -10.45
CA HIS A 240 -26.41 -0.93 -10.92
C HIS A 240 -26.34 -1.06 -12.47
N PRO A 241 -27.35 -0.68 -13.26
CA PRO A 241 -27.28 -0.73 -14.72
C PRO A 241 -26.24 0.22 -15.34
N LEU A 242 -25.90 1.31 -14.63
CA LEU A 242 -24.98 2.36 -15.09
C LEU A 242 -23.57 2.22 -14.50
N LEU A 243 -23.45 1.53 -13.36
CA LEU A 243 -22.19 1.30 -12.64
C LEU A 243 -22.14 -0.19 -12.21
N PRO A 244 -21.82 -1.12 -13.12
CA PRO A 244 -21.89 -2.56 -12.86
C PRO A 244 -20.93 -3.07 -11.76
N ASN A 245 -20.00 -2.23 -11.31
CA ASN A 245 -19.07 -2.53 -10.20
C ASN A 245 -19.47 -1.85 -8.86
N ALA A 246 -20.61 -1.18 -8.81
CA ALA A 246 -21.12 -0.54 -7.60
C ALA A 246 -21.79 -1.59 -6.71
N ASN A 247 -21.06 -2.08 -5.71
CA ASN A 247 -21.57 -3.13 -4.81
C ASN A 247 -22.08 -2.51 -3.48
N ALA A 248 -23.34 -2.79 -3.12
CA ALA A 248 -23.93 -2.40 -1.83
C ALA A 248 -23.11 -2.91 -0.62
N ALA A 249 -22.37 -4.02 -0.78
CA ALA A 249 -21.43 -4.55 0.20
C ALA A 249 -20.27 -3.57 0.52
N MET A 250 -19.91 -2.65 -0.39
CA MET A 250 -18.92 -1.61 -0.11
C MET A 250 -19.40 -0.63 0.97
N GLY A 251 -20.72 -0.38 1.04
CA GLY A 251 -21.33 0.46 2.08
C GLY A 251 -21.34 -0.23 3.45
N MET A 252 -21.68 -1.52 3.49
CA MET A 252 -21.72 -2.29 4.75
C MET A 252 -20.35 -2.40 5.43
N ARG A 253 -19.26 -2.38 4.64
CA ARG A 253 -17.89 -2.38 5.16
C ARG A 253 -17.55 -1.13 5.98
N MET A 254 -18.26 -0.02 5.79
CA MET A 254 -18.05 1.23 6.54
C MET A 254 -18.32 1.06 8.05
N ASN A 255 -18.92 -0.04 8.47
CA ASN A 255 -19.24 -0.34 9.87
C ASN A 255 -18.42 -1.50 10.48
N LYS A 256 -17.46 -2.09 9.73
CA LYS A 256 -16.54 -3.12 10.26
C LYS A 256 -15.24 -2.50 10.70
N ASP A 257 -14.71 -2.91 11.85
CA ASP A 257 -13.42 -2.43 12.36
C ASP A 257 -12.24 -3.07 11.62
N MET A 258 -11.24 -2.25 11.33
CA MET A 258 -9.99 -2.65 10.70
C MET A 258 -8.81 -2.06 11.48
N VAL A 259 -8.63 -2.57 12.69
CA VAL A 259 -7.57 -2.18 13.63
C VAL A 259 -6.53 -3.29 13.71
N PHE A 260 -5.26 -2.94 13.69
CA PHE A 260 -4.14 -3.85 13.68
C PHE A 260 -3.09 -3.42 14.71
N ASP A 261 -2.34 -4.39 15.23
CA ASP A 261 -1.27 -4.15 16.17
C ASP A 261 0.01 -3.67 15.46
N ALA A 262 0.51 -2.51 15.89
CA ALA A 262 1.76 -1.92 15.44
C ALA A 262 2.96 -2.30 16.32
N GLY A 263 2.71 -2.87 17.51
CA GLY A 263 3.71 -3.11 18.56
C GLY A 263 5.00 -3.77 18.06
N PRO A 264 4.93 -4.87 17.29
CA PRO A 264 6.12 -5.51 16.75
C PRO A 264 6.94 -4.59 15.82
N ALA A 265 6.27 -3.79 14.98
CA ALA A 265 6.94 -2.86 14.08
C ALA A 265 7.61 -1.69 14.82
N VAL A 266 6.97 -1.20 15.90
CA VAL A 266 7.53 -0.18 16.78
C VAL A 266 8.80 -0.71 17.46
N GLN A 267 8.74 -1.92 18.00
CA GLN A 267 9.86 -2.56 18.72
C GLN A 267 11.04 -2.88 17.79
N ASP A 268 10.77 -3.46 16.62
CA ASP A 268 11.82 -4.03 15.78
C ASP A 268 12.50 -3.00 14.86
N PHE A 269 11.81 -1.93 14.47
CA PHE A 269 12.40 -0.89 13.59
C PHE A 269 11.84 0.52 13.80
N GLY A 270 11.23 0.81 14.96
CA GLY A 270 10.84 2.18 15.33
C GLY A 270 9.69 2.75 14.49
N TRP A 271 8.75 1.91 14.06
CA TRP A 271 7.55 2.36 13.33
C TRP A 271 6.81 3.48 14.07
N ASN A 272 6.72 4.66 13.44
CA ASN A 272 6.08 5.84 14.00
C ASN A 272 5.52 6.73 12.87
N PRO A 273 4.38 6.36 12.25
CA PRO A 273 3.82 7.11 11.14
C PRO A 273 3.15 8.40 11.62
N ARG A 274 2.96 9.35 10.72
CA ARG A 274 2.29 10.61 11.03
C ARG A 274 0.81 10.40 11.36
N ALA A 275 0.23 11.33 12.12
CA ALA A 275 -1.20 11.39 12.36
C ALA A 275 -1.98 11.69 11.07
N PHE A 276 -3.24 11.26 11.00
CA PHE A 276 -4.07 11.42 9.81
C PHE A 276 -4.68 12.82 9.72
N TYR A 277 -3.96 13.70 9.03
CA TYR A 277 -4.39 15.05 8.67
C TYR A 277 -4.02 15.32 7.20
N PRO A 278 -4.80 14.82 6.23
CA PRO A 278 -4.47 14.95 4.82
C PRO A 278 -4.50 16.43 4.40
N ARG A 279 -3.59 16.83 3.51
CA ARG A 279 -3.51 18.21 2.98
C ARG A 279 -3.59 18.23 1.46
N PHE A 280 -4.54 18.99 0.94
CA PHE A 280 -4.76 19.12 -0.50
C PHE A 280 -4.29 20.49 -1.00
N ASP A 281 -2.97 20.67 -1.03
CA ASP A 281 -2.35 21.95 -1.43
C ASP A 281 -2.39 22.18 -2.94
N LEU A 282 -2.62 21.14 -3.74
CA LEU A 282 -2.81 21.19 -5.18
C LEU A 282 -4.28 20.98 -5.56
N PRO A 283 -4.76 21.55 -6.68
CA PRO A 283 -6.10 21.27 -7.20
C PRO A 283 -6.30 19.77 -7.45
N LEU A 284 -7.48 19.27 -7.08
CA LEU A 284 -7.87 17.85 -7.10
C LEU A 284 -8.47 17.36 -8.43
#